data_AF-A0A837I8Y5-F1
#
_entry.id   AF-A0A837I8Y5-F1
#
_cell.length_a   1.000
_cell.length_b   1.000
_cell.length_c   1.000
_cell.angle_alpha   90.00
_cell.angle_beta   90.00
_cell.angle_gamma   90.00
#
_symmetry.space_group_name_H-M   'P 1'
#
loop_
_entity.id
_entity.type
_entity.pdbx_description
1 polymer ?
#
loop_
_entity_poly.entity_id
_entity_poly.type
_entity_poly.pdbx_seq_one_letter_code
_entity_poly.pdbx_strand_id
1 'polypeptide(L)'
;MAKKYLHGFTLIEVIMAVAIVAILAILVIGTFTRQIVKGNDAKRKANLDRIKVAVEEYEKDKNCYPLTVTCPTDAGIGSYLKNVPCDPVTGTPYFYEPEPLKTCPSWFRMYAGLQNTDD
;
A
#
# COMPACT_ATOMS: atom_id res chain seq x y z
N MET A 1 -55.60 -23.13 31.07
CA MET A 1 -54.35 -23.05 30.27
C MET A 1 -54.32 -21.69 29.58
N ALA A 2 -53.41 -20.80 29.96
CA ALA A 2 -53.29 -19.48 29.35
C ALA A 2 -52.62 -19.61 27.98
N LYS A 3 -53.30 -19.14 26.92
CA LYS A 3 -52.81 -19.20 25.55
C LYS A 3 -51.77 -18.08 25.35
N LYS A 4 -50.50 -18.45 25.19
CA LYS A 4 -49.44 -17.49 24.83
C LYS A 4 -49.63 -17.07 23.37
N TYR A 5 -49.93 -15.79 23.14
CA TYR A 5 -49.87 -15.21 21.80
C TYR A 5 -48.40 -15.10 21.40
N LEU A 6 -48.00 -15.83 20.36
CA LEU A 6 -46.73 -15.62 19.69
C LEU A 6 -46.81 -14.24 19.01
N HIS A 7 -46.09 -13.27 19.57
CA HIS A 7 -45.98 -11.94 19.00
C HIS A 7 -45.08 -12.05 17.76
N GLY A 8 -45.69 -12.00 16.58
CA GLY A 8 -44.98 -11.96 15.30
C GLY A 8 -44.60 -10.53 14.93
N PHE A 9 -43.58 -10.39 14.09
CA PHE A 9 -43.19 -9.10 13.53
C PHE A 9 -44.30 -8.53 12.65
N THR A 10 -44.51 -7.21 12.75
CA THR A 10 -45.44 -6.51 11.87
C THR A 10 -44.79 -6.26 10.51
N LEU A 11 -45.62 -6.21 9.46
CA LEU A 11 -45.14 -5.93 8.10
C LEU A 11 -44.47 -4.54 8.03
N ILE A 12 -44.97 -3.57 8.81
CA ILE A 12 -44.39 -2.24 8.89
C ILE A 12 -43.03 -2.20 9.60
N GLU A 13 -42.80 -3.04 10.63
CA GLU A 13 -41.48 -3.16 11.27
C GLU A 13 -40.43 -3.68 10.29
N VAL A 14 -40.79 -4.69 9.48
CA VAL A 14 -39.85 -5.26 8.52
C VAL A 14 -39.53 -4.22 7.42
N ILE A 15 -40.53 -3.49 6.94
CA ILE A 15 -40.31 -2.46 5.90
C ILE A 15 -39.48 -1.30 6.45
N MET A 16 -39.73 -0.84 7.68
CA MET A 16 -38.97 0.24 8.29
C MET A 16 -37.51 -0.17 8.56
N ALA A 17 -37.29 -1.41 9.02
CA ALA A 17 -35.95 -1.94 9.24
C ALA A 17 -35.13 -2.03 7.95
N VAL A 18 -35.72 -2.56 6.87
CA VAL A 18 -35.03 -2.65 5.56
C VAL A 18 -34.76 -1.26 4.98
N ALA A 19 -35.69 -0.29 5.16
CA ALA A 19 -35.48 1.08 4.74
C ALA A 19 -34.28 1.75 5.45
N ILE A 20 -34.16 1.57 6.77
CA ILE A 20 -33.02 2.12 7.53
C ILE A 20 -31.71 1.48 7.08
N VAL A 21 -31.67 0.16 6.91
CA VAL A 21 -30.46 -0.55 6.44
C VAL A 21 -30.06 -0.11 5.04
N ALA A 22 -31.03 0.10 4.13
CA ALA A 22 -30.76 0.57 2.77
C ALA A 22 -30.13 1.98 2.75
N ILE A 23 -30.60 2.90 3.59
CA ILE A 23 -30.04 4.26 3.70
C ILE A 23 -28.61 4.21 4.24
N LEU A 24 -28.37 3.44 5.30
CA LEU A 24 -27.05 3.32 5.91
C LEU A 24 -26.03 2.69 4.95
N ALA A 25 -26.44 1.69 4.17
CA ALA A 25 -25.57 1.01 3.22
C ALA A 25 -24.96 1.96 2.16
N ILE A 26 -25.72 2.96 1.70
CA ILE A 26 -25.27 3.92 0.68
C ILE A 26 -24.16 4.84 1.22
N LEU A 27 -24.23 5.24 2.48
CA LEU A 27 -23.27 6.20 3.08
C LEU A 27 -21.87 5.60 3.29
N VAL A 28 -21.76 4.29 3.44
CA VAL A 28 -20.51 3.61 3.82
C VAL A 28 -19.52 3.51 2.66
N ILE A 29 -19.97 3.40 1.41
CA ILE A 29 -19.10 3.00 0.28
C ILE A 29 -18.05 4.07 -0.07
N GLY A 30 -18.36 5.37 0.10
CA GLY A 30 -17.51 6.46 -0.37
C GLY A 30 -16.26 6.75 0.47
N THR A 31 -16.23 6.39 1.75
CA THR A 31 -15.14 6.78 2.67
C THR A 31 -13.98 5.79 2.69
N PHE A 32 -14.23 4.52 2.39
CA PHE A 32 -13.22 3.46 2.46
C PHE A 32 -12.14 3.59 1.39
N THR A 33 -12.51 4.02 0.18
CA THR A 33 -11.59 4.08 -0.96
C THR A 33 -10.45 5.08 -0.72
N ARG A 34 -10.75 6.26 -0.17
CA ARG A 34 -9.74 7.29 0.15
C ARG A 34 -8.73 6.82 1.20
N GLN A 35 -9.19 6.09 2.22
CA GLN A 35 -8.28 5.61 3.27
C GLN A 35 -7.40 4.47 2.80
N ILE A 36 -7.89 3.62 1.89
CA ILE A 36 -7.06 2.60 1.24
C ILE A 36 -5.96 3.27 0.41
N VAL A 37 -6.30 4.29 -0.40
CA VAL A 37 -5.32 5.04 -1.20
C VAL A 37 -4.25 5.66 -0.31
N LYS A 38 -4.64 6.37 0.75
CA LYS A 38 -3.70 6.97 1.72
C LYS A 38 -2.83 5.90 2.41
N GLY A 39 -3.41 4.75 2.75
CA GLY A 39 -2.68 3.62 3.32
C GLY A 39 -1.64 3.05 2.36
N ASN A 40 -1.97 2.93 1.07
CA ASN A 40 -1.04 2.48 0.04
C ASN A 40 0.09 3.49 -0.17
N ASP A 41 -0.20 4.79 -0.18
CA ASP A 41 0.83 5.83 -0.32
C ASP A 41 1.76 5.89 0.89
N ALA A 42 1.23 5.75 2.11
CA ALA A 42 2.05 5.61 3.31
C ALA A 42 2.96 4.38 3.24
N LYS A 43 2.44 3.26 2.72
CA LYS A 43 3.22 2.04 2.50
C LYS A 43 4.31 2.25 1.44
N ARG A 44 4.04 2.98 0.35
CA ARG A 44 5.05 3.35 -0.66
C ARG A 44 6.19 4.14 -0.04
N LYS A 45 5.89 5.17 0.75
CA LYS A 45 6.89 5.99 1.45
C LYS A 45 7.76 5.12 2.38
N ALA A 46 7.13 4.30 3.22
CA ALA A 46 7.84 3.39 4.12
C ALA A 46 8.69 2.34 3.37
N ASN A 47 8.23 1.86 2.20
CA ASN A 47 8.99 0.94 1.37
C ASN A 47 10.24 1.61 0.78
N LEU A 48 10.12 2.84 0.27
CA LEU A 48 11.26 3.61 -0.24
C LEU A 48 12.31 3.86 0.84
N ASP A 49 11.90 4.19 2.06
CA ASP A 49 12.83 4.38 3.19
C ASP A 49 13.61 3.10 3.51
N ARG A 50 12.93 1.94 3.48
CA ARG A 50 13.59 0.64 3.71
C ARG A 50 14.60 0.31 2.62
N ILE A 51 14.24 0.55 1.36
CA ILE A 51 15.15 0.32 0.23
C ILE A 51 16.34 1.26 0.32
N LYS A 52 16.11 2.54 0.62
CA LYS A 52 17.16 3.54 0.81
C LYS A 52 18.21 3.07 1.83
N VAL A 53 17.77 2.62 3.01
CA VAL A 53 18.70 2.11 4.04
C VAL A 53 19.53 0.94 3.53
N ALA A 54 18.90 -0.02 2.83
CA ALA A 54 19.61 -1.18 2.28
C ALA A 54 20.60 -0.79 1.17
N VAL A 55 20.25 0.20 0.36
CA VAL A 55 21.11 0.76 -0.70
C VAL A 55 22.29 1.53 -0.11
N GLU A 56 22.09 2.26 0.98
CA GLU A 56 23.17 2.93 1.74
C GLU A 56 24.09 1.91 2.42
N GLU A 57 23.56 0.79 2.91
CA GLU A 57 24.37 -0.31 3.44
C GLU A 57 25.20 -1.00 2.35
N TYR A 58 24.61 -1.21 1.17
CA TYR A 58 25.32 -1.70 -0.01
C TYR A 58 26.50 -0.77 -0.38
N GLU A 59 26.29 0.55 -0.33
CA GLU A 59 27.32 1.53 -0.65
C GLU A 59 28.51 1.47 0.32
N LYS A 60 28.25 1.32 1.64
CA LYS A 60 29.32 1.19 2.64
C LYS A 60 30.24 0.00 2.38
N ASP A 61 29.69 -1.09 1.86
CA ASP A 61 30.44 -2.32 1.62
C ASP A 61 31.09 -2.36 0.23
N LYS A 62 30.46 -1.75 -0.77
CA LYS A 62 30.91 -1.80 -2.18
C LYS A 62 31.54 -0.50 -2.67
N ASN A 63 31.53 0.55 -1.86
CA ASN A 63 31.94 1.93 -2.19
C ASN A 63 31.20 2.50 -3.42
N CYS A 64 30.02 1.97 -3.73
CA CYS A 64 29.23 2.35 -4.88
C CYS A 64 27.75 2.03 -4.67
N TYR A 65 26.87 2.82 -5.28
CA TYR A 65 25.44 2.49 -5.31
C TYR A 65 25.14 1.39 -6.33
N PRO A 66 24.11 0.56 -6.13
CA PRO A 66 23.73 -0.46 -7.09
C PRO A 66 23.27 0.18 -8.41
N LEU A 67 23.47 -0.51 -9.53
CA LEU A 67 23.02 -0.03 -10.86
C LEU A 67 21.51 -0.21 -11.06
N THR A 68 20.93 -1.20 -10.39
CA THR A 68 19.51 -1.54 -10.48
C THR A 68 19.03 -2.01 -9.13
N VAL A 69 17.77 -1.73 -8.82
CA VAL A 69 17.06 -2.30 -7.68
C VAL A 69 15.75 -2.89 -8.19
N THR A 70 15.59 -4.19 -8.02
CA THR A 70 14.42 -4.95 -8.45
C THR A 70 13.67 -5.56 -7.27
N CYS A 71 12.43 -5.99 -7.49
CA CYS A 71 11.60 -6.63 -6.46
C CYS A 71 10.98 -7.92 -7.04
N PRO A 72 10.61 -8.91 -6.21
CA PRO A 72 10.74 -8.96 -4.74
C PRO A 72 12.14 -9.36 -4.26
N THR A 73 12.99 -9.84 -5.16
CA THR A 73 14.36 -10.28 -4.86
C THR A 73 15.32 -9.58 -5.79
N ASP A 74 16.37 -9.00 -5.23
CA ASP A 74 17.43 -8.33 -6.00
C ASP A 74 18.78 -9.00 -5.71
N ALA A 75 19.57 -9.26 -6.75
CA ALA A 75 20.86 -9.92 -6.61
C ALA A 75 21.94 -9.01 -5.99
N GLY A 76 21.79 -7.69 -6.12
CA GLY A 76 22.72 -6.71 -5.54
C GLY A 76 22.39 -6.45 -4.07
N ILE A 77 21.16 -6.00 -3.80
CA ILE A 77 20.76 -5.58 -2.44
C ILE A 77 20.14 -6.70 -1.59
N GLY A 78 19.88 -7.88 -2.14
CA GLY A 78 19.21 -8.98 -1.44
C GLY A 78 19.93 -9.49 -0.18
N SER A 79 21.23 -9.22 -0.07
CA SER A 79 22.02 -9.52 1.14
C SER A 79 21.69 -8.58 2.32
N TYR A 80 21.29 -7.35 2.02
CA TYR A 80 20.95 -6.30 3.01
C TYR A 80 19.43 -6.23 3.23
N LEU A 81 18.65 -6.56 2.21
CA LEU A 81 17.19 -6.59 2.27
C LEU A 81 16.63 -7.84 1.59
N LYS A 82 16.37 -8.89 2.38
CA LYS A 82 15.91 -10.20 1.89
C LYS A 82 14.66 -10.13 1.01
N ASN A 83 13.69 -9.30 1.40
CA ASN A 83 12.42 -9.11 0.69
C ASN A 83 12.31 -7.65 0.29
N VAL A 84 12.69 -7.35 -0.96
CA VAL A 84 12.58 -6.00 -1.50
C VAL A 84 11.11 -5.69 -1.75
N PRO A 85 10.54 -4.64 -1.13
CA PRO A 85 9.13 -4.35 -1.27
C PRO A 85 8.80 -3.83 -2.68
N CYS A 86 7.73 -4.35 -3.27
CA CYS A 86 7.14 -3.84 -4.51
C CYS A 86 6.05 -2.79 -4.23
N ASP A 87 5.64 -2.07 -5.27
CA ASP A 87 4.45 -1.22 -5.21
C ASP A 87 3.22 -2.05 -4.79
N PRO A 88 2.44 -1.60 -3.79
CA PRO A 88 1.32 -2.37 -3.25
C PRO A 88 0.14 -2.52 -4.22
N VAL A 89 0.09 -1.75 -5.30
CA VAL A 89 -1.00 -1.77 -6.28
C VAL A 89 -0.56 -2.39 -7.60
N THR A 90 0.59 -1.99 -8.13
CA THR A 90 1.07 -2.53 -9.42
C THR A 90 1.87 -3.83 -9.26
N GLY A 91 2.43 -4.08 -8.07
CA GLY A 91 3.33 -5.22 -7.85
C GLY A 91 4.68 -5.08 -8.56
N THR A 92 4.99 -3.92 -9.11
CA THR A 92 6.24 -3.66 -9.83
C THR A 92 7.31 -3.04 -8.92
N PRO A 93 8.59 -3.10 -9.29
CA PRO A 93 9.64 -2.35 -8.62
C PRO A 93 9.37 -0.84 -8.66
N TYR A 94 9.88 -0.11 -7.67
CA TYR A 94 9.92 1.34 -7.70
C TYR A 94 10.93 1.84 -8.74
N PHE A 95 10.74 3.07 -9.19
CA PHE A 95 11.69 3.66 -10.12
C PHE A 95 12.99 3.98 -9.41
N TYR A 96 14.08 3.49 -9.97
CA TYR A 96 15.43 3.65 -9.46
C TYR A 96 16.34 4.15 -10.58
N GLU A 97 16.92 5.32 -10.37
CA GLU A 97 17.84 5.96 -11.32
C GLU A 97 19.17 6.20 -10.63
N PRO A 98 20.20 5.39 -10.91
CA PRO A 98 21.55 5.69 -10.48
C PRO A 98 22.14 6.82 -11.33
N GLU A 99 23.28 7.37 -10.88
CA GLU A 99 24.10 8.26 -11.70
C GLU A 99 24.35 7.66 -13.11
N PRO A 100 23.97 8.36 -14.18
CA PRO A 100 24.05 7.81 -15.52
C PRO A 100 25.49 7.65 -15.98
N LEU A 101 25.73 6.67 -16.85
CA LEU A 101 27.02 6.43 -17.54
C LEU A 101 28.19 6.04 -16.63
N LYS A 102 27.95 5.75 -15.35
CA LYS A 102 28.95 5.18 -14.45
C LYS A 102 28.64 3.74 -14.10
N THR A 103 29.68 2.90 -14.09
CA THR A 103 29.64 1.54 -13.54
C THR A 103 29.68 1.53 -12.01
N CYS A 104 30.10 2.65 -11.42
CA CYS A 104 30.19 2.90 -9.99
C CYS A 104 29.50 4.25 -9.68
N PRO A 105 28.16 4.26 -9.51
CA PRO A 105 27.40 5.47 -9.24
C PRO A 105 27.70 6.04 -7.85
N SER A 106 27.86 7.36 -7.76
CA SER A 106 28.10 8.07 -6.47
C SER A 106 26.83 8.68 -5.87
N TRP A 107 25.71 8.61 -6.58
CA TRP A 107 24.39 9.02 -6.10
C TRP A 107 23.30 8.24 -6.83
N PHE A 108 22.10 8.23 -6.26
CA PHE A 108 20.91 7.64 -6.87
C PHE A 108 19.68 8.48 -6.55
N ARG A 109 18.60 8.28 -7.31
CA ARG A 109 17.26 8.81 -7.03
C ARG A 109 16.25 7.69 -7.10
N MET A 110 15.26 7.73 -6.21
CA MET A 110 14.11 6.84 -6.26
C MET A 110 12.83 7.63 -6.17
N TYR A 111 11.81 7.14 -6.88
CA TYR A 111 10.49 7.75 -6.88
C TYR A 111 9.40 6.70 -6.99
N ALA A 112 8.24 7.04 -6.43
CA ALA A 112 7.00 6.27 -6.54
C ALA A 112 5.89 7.21 -6.98
N GLY A 113 5.00 6.74 -7.86
CA GLY A 113 3.77 7.46 -8.17
C GLY A 113 2.81 7.38 -7.00
N LEU A 114 2.49 8.51 -6.38
CA LEU A 114 1.43 8.58 -5.38
C LEU A 114 0.07 8.60 -6.07
N GLN A 115 -0.89 7.91 -5.46
CA GLN A 115 -2.26 7.87 -5.97
C GLN A 115 -3.08 9.05 -5.47
N ASN A 116 -2.77 9.54 -4.27
CA ASN A 116 -3.30 10.78 -3.78
C ASN A 116 -2.54 11.97 -4.40
N THR A 117 -3.26 12.85 -5.09
CA THR A 117 -2.70 14.08 -5.68
C THR A 117 -2.64 15.25 -4.69
N ASP A 118 -3.25 15.10 -3.53
CA ASP A 118 -3.37 16.13 -2.49
C ASP A 118 -2.28 16.00 -1.39
N ASP A 119 -1.22 15.24 -1.64
CA ASP A 119 -0.15 14.89 -0.69
C ASP A 119 1.23 15.41 -1.15
#